data_AF-A0A3C0G2S1-F1
#
_entry.id   AF-A0A3C0G2S1-F1
#
_cell.length_a   1.000
_cell.length_b   1.000
_cell.length_c   1.000
_cell.angle_alpha   90.00
_cell.angle_beta   90.00
_cell.angle_gamma   90.00
#
_symmetry.space_group_name_H-M   'P 1'
#
loop_
_entity.id
_entity.type
_entity.pdbx_description
1 polymer ?
#
loop_
_entity_poly.entity_id
_entity_poly.type
_entity_poly.pdbx_seq_one_letter_code
_entity_poly.pdbx_strand_id
1 'polypeptide(L)'
;MKKMNLNLGTTALFVCLLFLTSCSNDSDDVSITEEETTDDTSDTNEASSTVDSDSYILAVAPDNGVYLIDHDGNTLFDWDFNGDQLGNDAMLQSDGSLVTTIKADNPQITFGGYGGGFRKINADQSIEWEVDYSTSTYISHHDVNYLSNGNIIFPVWEEVSAADAAEMGFSGNFNIYPEAIIEMNPLTQEIVWEWHATDHIVQDYDESKLNFGVVADVPNLIDINYNNDQTDGDIMHVNGITLDETNDLLYMTVNFYSEVWVIDHSTSTEEAATNTGGNYNLGGDLVYRFGNPLTYDNVGEVTMNRVHYPNLFDDNKMLVFVNNKYDNQSAVAEYQLSPPYELVAGQDNEPELIWEFTDTDLYSNGLG
;
A
#
# COMPACT_ATOMS: atom_id res chain seq x y z
N MET A 1 -0.39 -7.25 -75.28
CA MET A 1 -0.56 -8.57 -75.95
C MET A 1 -1.06 -9.57 -74.91
N LYS A 2 -1.95 -10.52 -75.28
CA LYS A 2 -2.56 -11.58 -74.42
C LYS A 2 -3.45 -11.00 -73.29
N LYS A 3 -4.78 -11.22 -73.33
CA LYS A 3 -5.57 -12.34 -72.75
C LYS A 3 -5.69 -12.25 -71.21
N MET A 4 -6.82 -12.02 -70.52
CA MET A 4 -8.29 -12.24 -70.72
C MET A 4 -8.83 -13.49 -69.98
N ASN A 5 -10.07 -13.39 -69.47
CA ASN A 5 -10.88 -14.30 -68.60
C ASN A 5 -10.63 -14.07 -67.09
N LEU A 6 -11.59 -13.78 -66.20
CA LEU A 6 -13.08 -13.71 -66.17
C LEU A 6 -13.85 -14.99 -65.76
N ASN A 7 -14.43 -14.91 -64.54
CA ASN A 7 -15.59 -15.62 -63.93
C ASN A 7 -16.02 -14.68 -62.76
N LEU A 8 -17.25 -14.22 -62.53
CA LEU A 8 -18.63 -14.58 -62.92
C LEU A 8 -19.31 -15.68 -62.07
N GLY A 9 -20.47 -15.33 -61.49
CA GLY A 9 -21.25 -16.08 -60.49
C GLY A 9 -22.10 -15.12 -59.63
N THR A 10 -23.03 -14.36 -60.24
CA THR A 10 -24.50 -14.60 -60.29
C THR A 10 -25.26 -14.20 -59.00
N THR A 11 -26.10 -13.15 -58.98
CA THR A 11 -27.58 -13.12 -59.29
C THR A 11 -28.43 -14.15 -58.50
N ALA A 12 -29.62 -13.85 -57.96
CA ALA A 12 -30.51 -12.65 -57.92
C ALA A 12 -31.50 -12.76 -56.69
N LEU A 13 -32.72 -12.18 -56.54
CA LEU A 13 -33.67 -11.45 -57.41
C LEU A 13 -34.80 -10.74 -56.60
N PHE A 14 -35.23 -9.53 -57.02
CA PHE A 14 -36.61 -8.94 -56.85
C PHE A 14 -37.15 -8.57 -55.43
N VAL A 15 -38.27 -7.83 -55.24
CA VAL A 15 -38.81 -6.57 -55.87
C VAL A 15 -40.11 -6.10 -55.17
N CYS A 16 -40.33 -4.78 -55.05
CA CYS A 16 -41.62 -4.12 -54.75
C CYS A 16 -42.28 -4.41 -53.36
N LEU A 17 -43.36 -3.73 -52.92
CA LEU A 17 -44.25 -2.75 -53.59
C LEU A 17 -44.70 -1.62 -52.62
N LEU A 18 -45.01 -0.43 -53.13
CA LEU A 18 -45.61 0.68 -52.36
C LEU A 18 -47.14 0.74 -52.57
N PHE A 19 -47.88 1.06 -51.51
CA PHE A 19 -49.27 1.54 -51.57
C PHE A 19 -49.50 2.72 -50.61
N LEU A 20 -50.51 3.53 -50.90
CA LEU A 20 -50.95 4.73 -50.17
C LEU A 20 -52.48 4.66 -49.93
N THR A 21 -53.03 5.68 -49.23
CA THR A 21 -54.46 5.92 -48.93
C THR A 21 -55.02 5.05 -47.78
N SER A 22 -55.95 5.51 -46.92
CA SER A 22 -56.51 6.86 -46.63
C SER A 22 -57.15 6.85 -45.22
N CYS A 23 -57.34 8.04 -44.61
CA CYS A 23 -57.97 8.22 -43.30
C CYS A 23 -59.49 7.92 -43.27
N SER A 24 -59.97 7.46 -42.11
CA SER A 24 -61.31 7.74 -41.56
C SER A 24 -61.25 7.76 -40.03
N ASN A 25 -62.23 8.39 -39.37
CA ASN A 25 -62.12 8.89 -37.99
C ASN A 25 -63.01 8.14 -36.99
N ASP A 26 -62.68 8.26 -35.69
CA ASP A 26 -63.48 7.93 -34.49
C ASP A 26 -63.74 6.42 -34.21
N SER A 27 -63.79 5.93 -32.96
CA SER A 27 -63.87 6.61 -31.65
C SER A 27 -63.05 5.95 -30.52
N ASP A 28 -62.90 6.69 -29.42
CA ASP A 28 -62.79 6.26 -28.00
C ASP A 28 -61.52 5.53 -27.47
N ASP A 29 -60.63 6.37 -26.92
CA ASP A 29 -59.94 6.25 -25.61
C ASP A 29 -59.21 4.94 -25.20
N VAL A 30 -57.87 4.96 -25.26
CA VAL A 30 -56.96 3.98 -24.64
C VAL A 30 -55.74 4.71 -24.06
N SER A 31 -55.34 4.35 -22.83
CA SER A 31 -54.20 4.92 -22.11
C SER A 31 -52.84 4.35 -22.55
N ILE A 32 -51.79 5.13 -22.34
CA ILE A 32 -50.38 4.86 -22.68
C ILE A 32 -49.90 3.47 -22.21
N THR A 33 -49.14 2.79 -23.08
CA THR A 33 -48.21 1.71 -22.73
C THR A 33 -46.84 2.01 -23.33
N GLU A 34 -45.78 1.82 -22.57
CA GLU A 34 -44.39 1.96 -23.01
C GLU A 34 -43.87 0.61 -23.55
N GLU A 35 -43.03 0.62 -24.59
CA GLU A 35 -42.47 -0.60 -25.20
C GLU A 35 -41.06 -0.92 -24.68
N GLU A 36 -40.94 -2.12 -24.10
CA GLU A 36 -39.79 -3.03 -24.10
C GLU A 36 -38.37 -2.43 -23.91
N THR A 37 -37.90 -2.41 -22.65
CA THR A 37 -36.49 -2.68 -22.35
C THR A 37 -36.22 -4.18 -22.50
N THR A 38 -35.19 -4.55 -23.27
CA THR A 38 -34.80 -5.95 -23.49
C THR A 38 -34.18 -6.57 -22.24
N ASP A 39 -34.71 -7.72 -21.84
CA ASP A 39 -34.21 -8.57 -20.76
C ASP A 39 -32.97 -9.35 -21.24
N ASP A 40 -31.77 -8.97 -20.78
CA ASP A 40 -30.52 -9.66 -21.09
C ASP A 40 -30.06 -10.46 -19.87
N THR A 41 -30.66 -11.64 -19.72
CA THR A 41 -30.31 -12.61 -18.67
C THR A 41 -28.96 -13.27 -18.99
N SER A 42 -27.87 -12.53 -18.83
CA SER A 42 -26.54 -13.12 -18.71
C SER A 42 -26.49 -13.95 -17.42
N ASP A 43 -26.09 -15.21 -17.51
CA ASP A 43 -25.89 -16.09 -16.34
C ASP A 43 -24.74 -15.55 -15.48
N THR A 44 -25.05 -14.63 -14.57
CA THR A 44 -24.26 -14.43 -13.35
C THR A 44 -24.34 -15.74 -12.58
N ASN A 45 -23.32 -16.58 -12.72
CA ASN A 45 -23.00 -17.52 -11.66
C ASN A 45 -22.71 -16.67 -10.42
N GLU A 46 -23.71 -16.51 -9.56
CA GLU A 46 -23.48 -16.05 -8.19
C GLU A 46 -22.44 -17.00 -7.62
N ALA A 47 -21.20 -16.49 -7.46
CA ALA A 47 -20.26 -17.11 -6.56
C ALA A 47 -20.97 -17.12 -5.22
N SER A 48 -21.37 -18.31 -4.77
CA SER A 48 -22.11 -18.52 -3.53
C SER A 48 -21.21 -18.09 -2.38
N SER A 49 -21.22 -16.79 -2.07
CA SER A 49 -20.45 -16.15 -1.03
C SER A 49 -21.02 -16.56 0.32
N THR A 50 -20.66 -17.78 0.71
CA THR A 50 -20.61 -18.18 2.11
C THR A 50 -19.60 -17.25 2.77
N VAL A 51 -20.09 -16.12 3.28
CA VAL A 51 -19.40 -15.35 4.32
C VAL A 51 -19.00 -16.37 5.36
N ASP A 52 -17.69 -16.49 5.60
CA ASP A 52 -17.17 -17.49 6.51
C ASP A 52 -17.56 -17.13 7.95
N SER A 53 -18.62 -17.76 8.44
CA SER A 53 -19.14 -17.55 9.80
C SER A 53 -18.37 -18.31 10.87
N ASP A 54 -17.41 -19.15 10.49
CA ASP A 54 -16.70 -20.06 11.40
C ASP A 54 -15.34 -19.49 11.84
N SER A 55 -14.94 -18.34 11.29
CA SER A 55 -13.78 -17.54 11.71
C SER A 55 -14.13 -16.44 12.73
N TYR A 56 -13.08 -15.83 13.29
CA TYR A 56 -13.14 -14.68 14.19
C TYR A 56 -12.34 -13.52 13.59
N ILE A 57 -12.71 -12.30 13.96
CA ILE A 57 -12.05 -11.08 13.51
C ILE A 57 -11.21 -10.52 14.66
N LEU A 58 -9.93 -10.20 14.39
CA LEU A 58 -9.11 -9.40 15.29
C LEU A 58 -9.39 -7.92 14.99
N ALA A 59 -9.97 -7.21 15.95
CA ALA A 59 -10.27 -5.78 15.85
C ALA A 59 -9.24 -5.00 16.67
N VAL A 60 -8.33 -4.31 15.97
CA VAL A 60 -7.35 -3.38 16.54
C VAL A 60 -7.95 -1.98 16.54
N ALA A 61 -8.01 -1.33 17.71
CA ALA A 61 -8.59 0.01 17.85
C ALA A 61 -7.72 0.86 18.79
N PRO A 62 -6.77 1.67 18.28
CA PRO A 62 -5.71 2.31 19.07
C PRO A 62 -6.15 3.08 20.33
N ASP A 63 -7.27 3.81 20.26
CA ASP A 63 -7.82 4.57 21.40
C ASP A 63 -8.58 3.70 22.45
N ASN A 64 -8.85 2.43 22.14
CA ASN A 64 -9.75 1.56 22.92
C ASN A 64 -9.07 0.27 23.42
N GLY A 65 -8.28 -0.41 22.58
CA GLY A 65 -7.68 -1.72 22.85
C GLY A 65 -7.72 -2.68 21.65
N VAL A 66 -7.48 -3.96 21.92
CA VAL A 66 -7.50 -5.05 20.92
C VAL A 66 -8.52 -6.11 21.36
N TYR A 67 -9.33 -6.58 20.41
CA TYR A 67 -10.45 -7.47 20.66
C TYR A 67 -10.50 -8.62 19.66
N LEU A 68 -10.85 -9.82 20.12
CA LEU A 68 -11.31 -10.91 19.25
C LEU A 68 -12.84 -10.89 19.23
N ILE A 69 -13.45 -10.76 18.05
CA ILE A 69 -14.91 -10.66 17.88
C ILE A 69 -15.46 -11.74 16.94
N ASP A 70 -16.74 -12.06 17.08
CA ASP A 70 -17.49 -12.82 16.08
C ASP A 70 -18.15 -11.93 15.01
N HIS A 71 -18.74 -12.55 13.99
CA HIS A 71 -19.43 -11.86 12.88
C HIS A 71 -20.77 -11.22 13.27
N ASP A 72 -21.31 -11.50 14.47
CA ASP A 72 -22.43 -10.76 15.08
C ASP A 72 -21.94 -9.50 15.83
N GLY A 73 -20.62 -9.30 15.95
CA GLY A 73 -19.99 -8.18 16.63
C GLY A 73 -19.82 -8.35 18.15
N ASN A 74 -19.97 -9.56 18.69
CA ASN A 74 -19.75 -9.83 20.11
C ASN A 74 -18.25 -9.98 20.41
N THR A 75 -17.76 -9.28 21.44
CA THR A 75 -16.42 -9.51 22.00
C THR A 75 -16.33 -10.88 22.66
N LEU A 76 -15.41 -11.70 22.19
CA LEU A 76 -15.10 -13.04 22.72
C LEU A 76 -13.88 -13.01 23.66
N PHE A 77 -12.93 -12.13 23.39
CA PHE A 77 -11.73 -11.90 24.19
C PHE A 77 -11.25 -10.45 24.03
N ASP A 78 -10.70 -9.89 25.10
CA ASP A 78 -10.07 -8.57 25.17
C ASP A 78 -8.68 -8.69 25.84
N TRP A 79 -7.69 -7.96 25.32
CA TRP A 79 -6.34 -7.95 25.89
C TRP A 79 -6.16 -6.77 26.86
N ASP A 80 -5.72 -7.08 28.10
CA ASP A 80 -5.42 -6.07 29.11
C ASP A 80 -3.97 -5.57 28.96
N PHE A 81 -3.82 -4.31 28.55
CA PHE A 81 -2.53 -3.62 28.43
C PHE A 81 -2.08 -2.96 29.74
N ASN A 82 -2.66 -3.33 30.88
CA ASN A 82 -2.34 -2.88 32.25
C ASN A 82 -2.48 -1.35 32.50
N GLY A 83 -3.04 -0.61 31.55
CA GLY A 83 -3.21 0.84 31.58
C GLY A 83 -2.35 1.59 30.56
N ASP A 84 -1.45 0.89 29.86
CA ASP A 84 -0.64 1.45 28.78
C ASP A 84 -1.48 1.68 27.52
N GLN A 85 -1.04 2.58 26.64
CA GLN A 85 -1.73 2.89 25.39
C GLN A 85 -1.18 2.04 24.23
N LEU A 86 -2.08 1.59 23.36
CA LEU A 86 -1.71 0.89 22.14
C LEU A 86 -0.98 1.84 21.17
N GLY A 87 -0.04 1.30 20.41
CA GLY A 87 0.34 1.88 19.12
C GLY A 87 -0.79 1.69 18.10
N ASN A 88 -0.44 1.43 16.84
CA ASN A 88 -1.42 1.33 15.76
C ASN A 88 -1.70 -0.11 15.28
N ASP A 89 -0.78 -1.07 15.48
CA ASP A 89 -0.95 -2.47 15.09
C ASP A 89 -0.83 -3.49 16.25
N ALA A 90 -1.51 -4.65 16.08
CA ALA A 90 -1.33 -5.86 16.86
C ALA A 90 -1.61 -7.16 16.05
N MET A 91 -0.61 -8.06 15.99
CA MET A 91 -0.67 -9.37 15.34
C MET A 91 -1.05 -10.53 16.28
N LEU A 92 -2.13 -11.25 15.99
CA LEU A 92 -2.46 -12.52 16.66
C LEU A 92 -1.67 -13.70 16.07
N GLN A 93 -0.93 -14.39 16.93
CA GLN A 93 -0.03 -15.50 16.57
C GLN A 93 -0.73 -16.87 16.62
N SER A 94 -0.18 -17.85 15.90
CA SER A 94 -0.74 -19.21 15.78
C SER A 94 -0.78 -20.02 17.09
N ASP A 95 -0.05 -19.60 18.12
CA ASP A 95 -0.08 -20.16 19.48
C ASP A 95 -1.10 -19.45 20.42
N GLY A 96 -1.77 -18.41 19.92
CA GLY A 96 -2.70 -17.57 20.68
C GLY A 96 -2.04 -16.41 21.45
N SER A 97 -0.73 -16.19 21.30
CA SER A 97 -0.08 -14.96 21.76
C SER A 97 -0.40 -13.78 20.85
N LEU A 98 -0.30 -12.56 21.38
CA LEU A 98 -0.44 -11.30 20.64
C LEU A 98 0.92 -10.59 20.65
N VAL A 99 1.43 -10.19 19.50
CA VAL A 99 2.54 -9.22 19.38
C VAL A 99 1.92 -7.88 19.02
N THR A 100 2.32 -6.79 19.69
CA THR A 100 1.69 -5.49 19.52
C THR A 100 2.66 -4.33 19.63
N THR A 101 2.32 -3.24 18.96
CA THR A 101 2.88 -1.91 19.18
C THR A 101 2.30 -1.28 20.46
N ILE A 102 3.11 -0.51 21.20
CA ILE A 102 2.76 0.20 22.43
C ILE A 102 3.27 1.65 22.32
N LYS A 103 2.54 2.61 22.87
CA LYS A 103 2.96 4.02 22.94
C LYS A 103 3.90 4.26 24.11
N ALA A 104 5.06 4.87 23.81
CA ALA A 104 6.04 5.25 24.83
C ALA A 104 5.48 6.30 25.81
N ASP A 105 5.97 6.27 27.06
CA ASP A 105 5.52 7.14 28.17
C ASP A 105 5.84 8.64 27.96
N ASN A 106 6.89 8.94 27.20
CA ASN A 106 7.39 10.31 26.95
C ASN A 106 8.09 10.39 25.58
N PRO A 107 7.36 10.22 24.46
CA PRO A 107 7.91 10.29 23.11
C PRO A 107 8.41 11.71 22.83
N GLN A 108 9.45 11.85 22.01
CA GLN A 108 9.95 13.16 21.55
C GLN A 108 9.60 13.46 20.09
N ILE A 109 9.23 12.43 19.32
CA ILE A 109 8.65 12.50 17.98
C ILE A 109 7.20 11.98 18.11
N THR A 110 6.22 12.73 17.60
CA THR A 110 4.78 12.51 17.89
C THR A 110 3.88 12.76 16.69
N PHE A 111 4.22 12.18 15.53
CA PHE A 111 3.34 12.18 14.35
C PHE A 111 2.18 11.18 14.52
N GLY A 112 1.17 11.25 13.65
CA GLY A 112 0.05 10.29 13.67
C GLY A 112 0.57 8.86 13.54
N GLY A 113 0.13 7.96 14.41
CA GLY A 113 0.64 6.58 14.48
C GLY A 113 1.98 6.35 15.19
N TYR A 114 2.52 7.30 15.97
CA TYR A 114 3.67 7.02 16.82
C TYR A 114 3.41 5.85 17.79
N GLY A 115 4.41 4.99 17.99
CA GLY A 115 4.44 3.94 19.01
C GLY A 115 5.61 4.18 19.95
N GLY A 116 6.75 3.56 19.64
CA GLY A 116 7.99 3.67 20.41
C GLY A 116 8.26 2.50 21.36
N GLY A 117 7.42 1.47 21.38
CA GLY A 117 7.66 0.21 22.09
C GLY A 117 6.84 -0.95 21.53
N PHE A 118 7.21 -2.18 21.91
CA PHE A 118 6.60 -3.42 21.46
C PHE A 118 6.47 -4.41 22.61
N ARG A 119 5.39 -5.22 22.61
CA ARG A 119 5.10 -6.20 23.66
C ARG A 119 4.56 -7.49 23.05
N LYS A 120 4.99 -8.65 23.58
CA LYS A 120 4.35 -9.95 23.32
C LYS A 120 3.62 -10.46 24.55
N ILE A 121 2.35 -10.79 24.38
CA ILE A 121 1.43 -11.22 25.45
C ILE A 121 0.96 -12.65 25.14
N ASN A 122 1.18 -13.58 26.05
CA ASN A 122 0.73 -14.97 25.94
C ASN A 122 -0.80 -15.09 25.98
N ALA A 123 -1.33 -16.22 25.52
CA ALA A 123 -2.75 -16.57 25.60
C ALA A 123 -3.33 -16.63 27.04
N ASP A 124 -2.47 -16.63 28.08
CA ASP A 124 -2.86 -16.53 29.50
C ASP A 124 -2.74 -15.09 30.07
N GLN A 125 -2.56 -14.11 29.19
CA GLN A 125 -2.30 -12.68 29.47
C GLN A 125 -0.99 -12.38 30.22
N SER A 126 -0.07 -13.35 30.35
CA SER A 126 1.30 -13.05 30.83
C SER A 126 2.16 -12.42 29.72
N ILE A 127 2.89 -11.34 30.04
CA ILE A 127 3.86 -10.74 29.12
C ILE A 127 5.07 -11.68 28.97
N GLU A 128 5.40 -12.05 27.74
CA GLU A 128 6.59 -12.87 27.42
C GLU A 128 7.84 -11.99 27.34
N TRP A 129 7.76 -10.90 26.59
CA TRP A 129 8.80 -9.89 26.44
C TRP A 129 8.21 -8.52 26.10
N GLU A 130 9.01 -7.49 26.32
CA GLU A 130 8.66 -6.08 26.10
C GLU A 130 9.95 -5.29 25.83
N VAL A 131 9.95 -4.43 24.80
CA VAL A 131 11.09 -3.62 24.38
C VAL A 131 10.67 -2.22 23.98
N ASP A 132 11.52 -1.22 24.26
CA ASP A 132 11.33 0.16 23.78
C ASP A 132 12.21 0.44 22.55
N TYR A 133 11.70 1.20 21.60
CA TYR A 133 12.46 1.80 20.50
C TYR A 133 12.09 3.27 20.31
N SER A 134 12.43 4.09 21.32
CA SER A 134 12.14 5.52 21.37
C SER A 134 13.27 6.30 22.04
N THR A 135 13.69 7.40 21.41
CA THR A 135 14.69 8.33 21.96
C THR A 135 14.30 9.79 21.68
N SER A 136 15.26 10.72 21.80
CA SER A 136 15.09 12.10 21.34
C SER A 136 15.18 12.27 19.83
N THR A 137 15.77 11.31 19.12
CA THR A 137 16.15 11.42 17.69
C THR A 137 15.61 10.28 16.84
N TYR A 138 14.92 9.30 17.42
CA TYR A 138 14.15 8.30 16.65
C TYR A 138 12.96 7.74 17.44
N ILE A 139 11.97 7.20 16.74
CA ILE A 139 10.86 6.42 17.33
C ILE A 139 10.31 5.39 16.35
N SER A 140 9.95 4.20 16.82
CA SER A 140 9.15 3.25 16.03
C SER A 140 7.68 3.66 15.93
N HIS A 141 7.02 3.28 14.83
CA HIS A 141 5.66 3.73 14.54
C HIS A 141 4.85 2.69 13.74
N HIS A 142 3.55 2.95 13.63
CA HIS A 142 2.53 2.19 12.88
C HIS A 142 2.49 0.67 13.09
N ASP A 143 3.39 -0.09 12.47
CA ASP A 143 3.30 -1.53 12.17
C ASP A 143 4.38 -2.34 12.91
N VAL A 144 4.15 -3.64 13.12
CA VAL A 144 5.17 -4.61 13.53
C VAL A 144 4.91 -5.97 12.91
N ASN A 145 5.89 -6.50 12.19
CA ASN A 145 5.86 -7.86 11.65
C ASN A 145 6.69 -8.78 12.56
N TYR A 146 6.08 -9.85 13.10
CA TYR A 146 6.76 -10.86 13.92
C TYR A 146 7.18 -12.06 13.06
N LEU A 147 8.49 -12.27 12.93
CA LEU A 147 9.06 -13.15 11.91
C LEU A 147 9.23 -14.60 12.40
N SER A 148 9.34 -15.55 11.45
CA SER A 148 9.48 -16.98 11.75
C SER A 148 10.72 -17.34 12.59
N ASN A 149 11.73 -16.47 12.57
CA ASN A 149 12.96 -16.58 13.37
C ASN A 149 12.78 -16.11 14.85
N GLY A 150 11.65 -15.45 15.18
CA GLY A 150 11.33 -14.91 16.49
C GLY A 150 11.75 -13.44 16.73
N ASN A 151 12.26 -12.76 15.69
CA ASN A 151 12.55 -11.34 15.68
C ASN A 151 11.30 -10.50 15.34
N ILE A 152 11.41 -9.19 15.51
CA ILE A 152 10.44 -8.20 14.99
C ILE A 152 11.10 -7.35 13.92
N ILE A 153 10.37 -7.01 12.87
CA ILE A 153 10.73 -5.96 11.92
C ILE A 153 9.66 -4.86 11.94
N PHE A 154 10.09 -3.59 11.91
CA PHE A 154 9.22 -2.43 12.10
C PHE A 154 9.80 -1.15 11.47
N PRO A 155 8.96 -0.15 11.14
CA PRO A 155 9.42 1.14 10.63
C PRO A 155 9.72 2.14 11.76
N VAL A 156 10.57 3.12 11.44
CA VAL A 156 11.17 4.08 12.38
C VAL A 156 11.30 5.45 11.71
N TRP A 157 10.90 6.51 12.41
CA TRP A 157 11.24 7.89 12.04
C TRP A 157 12.57 8.29 12.68
N GLU A 158 13.50 8.83 11.90
CA GLU A 158 14.81 9.29 12.38
C GLU A 158 15.03 10.79 12.14
N GLU A 159 15.42 11.56 13.18
CA GLU A 159 15.63 13.00 13.08
C GLU A 159 16.91 13.34 12.30
N VAL A 160 16.73 13.86 11.07
CA VAL A 160 17.78 14.54 10.32
C VAL A 160 17.63 16.06 10.51
N SER A 161 18.69 16.72 11.00
CA SER A 161 18.63 18.15 11.27
C SER A 161 18.49 18.97 9.98
N ALA A 162 17.85 20.15 10.07
CA ALA A 162 17.70 21.07 8.95
C ALA A 162 19.03 21.45 8.25
N ALA A 163 20.17 21.34 8.95
CA ALA A 163 21.48 21.61 8.37
C ALA A 163 22.03 20.42 7.56
N ASP A 164 21.75 19.19 8.00
CA ASP A 164 22.21 17.96 7.37
C ASP A 164 21.31 17.60 6.18
N ALA A 165 19.99 17.76 6.32
CA ALA A 165 19.02 17.66 5.24
C ALA A 165 19.33 18.64 4.09
N ALA A 166 19.68 19.88 4.43
CA ALA A 166 20.12 20.86 3.45
C ALA A 166 21.49 20.54 2.80
N GLU A 167 22.29 19.61 3.34
CA GLU A 167 23.51 19.09 2.68
C GLU A 167 23.20 17.87 1.80
N MET A 168 22.24 17.02 2.21
CA MET A 168 21.62 15.97 1.41
C MET A 168 20.86 16.48 0.16
N GLY A 169 20.63 17.81 0.08
CA GLY A 169 19.94 18.46 -1.04
C GLY A 169 18.43 18.60 -0.88
N PHE A 170 17.91 18.47 0.34
CA PHE A 170 16.53 18.85 0.64
C PHE A 170 16.35 20.37 0.50
N SER A 171 15.27 20.79 -0.17
CA SER A 171 14.96 22.18 -0.50
C SER A 171 14.23 22.95 0.61
N GLY A 172 13.71 22.24 1.62
CA GLY A 172 13.12 22.83 2.82
C GLY A 172 14.16 23.40 3.78
N ASN A 173 13.70 23.94 4.92
CA ASN A 173 14.54 24.55 5.96
C ASN A 173 13.94 24.27 7.35
N PHE A 174 13.76 22.98 7.65
CA PHE A 174 13.27 22.43 8.91
C PHE A 174 13.88 21.03 9.08
N ASN A 175 13.84 20.46 10.29
CA ASN A 175 14.28 19.08 10.52
C ASN A 175 13.30 18.14 9.81
N ILE A 176 13.80 17.05 9.23
CA ILE A 176 12.99 16.04 8.57
C ILE A 176 13.14 14.70 9.29
N TYR A 177 12.16 13.84 9.07
CA TYR A 177 12.04 12.53 9.71
C TYR A 177 11.85 11.45 8.62
N PRO A 178 12.89 11.17 7.81
CA PRO A 178 12.88 10.05 6.89
C PRO A 178 12.74 8.71 7.62
N GLU A 179 12.38 7.71 6.83
CA GLU A 179 12.07 6.36 7.31
C GLU A 179 13.32 5.48 7.37
N ALA A 180 13.40 4.66 8.41
CA ALA A 180 14.28 3.51 8.49
C ALA A 180 13.45 2.26 8.82
N ILE A 181 13.94 1.09 8.43
CA ILE A 181 13.37 -0.21 8.82
C ILE A 181 14.43 -0.95 9.65
N ILE A 182 14.01 -1.51 10.79
CA ILE A 182 14.89 -2.22 11.73
C ILE A 182 14.36 -3.64 11.94
N GLU A 183 15.17 -4.67 11.72
CA GLU A 183 14.94 -6.02 12.26
C GLU A 183 15.71 -6.16 13.59
N MET A 184 15.00 -6.51 14.66
CA MET A 184 15.56 -6.66 16.00
C MET A 184 15.14 -7.99 16.64
N ASN A 185 16.08 -8.66 17.31
CA ASN A 185 15.72 -9.74 18.23
C ASN A 185 15.20 -9.15 19.57
N PRO A 186 13.92 -9.32 19.93
CA PRO A 186 13.34 -8.65 21.11
C PRO A 186 13.81 -9.23 22.44
N LEU A 187 14.49 -10.39 22.45
CA LEU A 187 15.02 -11.02 23.66
C LEU A 187 16.45 -10.57 24.00
N THR A 188 17.24 -10.16 23.00
CA THR A 188 18.60 -9.61 23.19
C THR A 188 18.69 -8.11 22.99
N GLN A 189 17.67 -7.49 22.36
CA GLN A 189 17.69 -6.10 21.85
C GLN A 189 18.84 -5.86 20.85
N GLU A 190 19.24 -6.91 20.13
CA GLU A 190 20.23 -6.87 19.05
C GLU A 190 19.52 -6.54 17.75
N ILE A 191 19.88 -5.41 17.12
CA ILE A 191 19.55 -5.13 15.72
C ILE A 191 20.35 -6.11 14.87
N VAL A 192 19.67 -6.83 13.98
CA VAL A 192 20.27 -7.87 13.13
C VAL A 192 20.34 -7.46 11.65
N TRP A 193 19.46 -6.54 11.24
CA TRP A 193 19.41 -5.92 9.92
C TRP A 193 18.79 -4.51 10.06
N GLU A 194 19.25 -3.56 9.25
CA GLU A 194 18.74 -2.18 9.22
C GLU A 194 18.88 -1.59 7.81
N TRP A 195 17.92 -0.75 7.43
CA TRP A 195 17.85 -0.01 6.17
C TRP A 195 17.38 1.43 6.44
N HIS A 196 17.99 2.41 5.78
CA HIS A 196 17.71 3.83 6.00
C HIS A 196 17.42 4.53 4.67
N ALA A 197 16.26 5.17 4.52
CA ALA A 197 15.89 5.83 3.26
C ALA A 197 16.92 6.91 2.84
N THR A 198 17.64 7.51 3.79
CA THR A 198 18.69 8.52 3.56
C THR A 198 19.89 8.03 2.75
N ASP A 199 20.11 6.72 2.63
CA ASP A 199 21.18 6.17 1.79
C ASP A 199 20.75 6.00 0.32
N HIS A 200 19.43 6.09 0.04
CA HIS A 200 18.80 5.79 -1.26
C HIS A 200 18.06 6.99 -1.88
N ILE A 201 18.45 8.22 -1.52
CA ILE A 201 17.84 9.46 -2.01
C ILE A 201 18.51 10.04 -3.26
N VAL A 202 17.71 10.74 -4.05
CA VAL A 202 18.10 11.61 -5.17
C VAL A 202 17.43 12.99 -5.01
N GLN A 203 17.98 14.01 -5.68
CA GLN A 203 17.36 15.31 -5.87
C GLN A 203 17.88 15.99 -7.15
N ASP A 204 17.09 16.86 -7.79
CA ASP A 204 17.53 17.67 -8.95
C ASP A 204 17.47 19.20 -8.69
N TYR A 205 17.32 19.59 -7.42
CA TYR A 205 17.09 20.97 -6.98
C TYR A 205 18.36 21.83 -6.89
N ASP A 206 19.47 21.29 -6.36
CA ASP A 206 20.73 22.02 -6.18
C ASP A 206 21.95 21.19 -6.64
N GLU A 207 22.53 21.58 -7.78
CA GLU A 207 23.72 20.97 -8.40
C GLU A 207 25.01 21.08 -7.56
N SER A 208 24.98 21.82 -6.44
CA SER A 208 26.10 21.98 -5.52
C SER A 208 26.04 21.10 -4.27
N LYS A 209 24.97 20.30 -4.13
CA LYS A 209 24.69 19.44 -2.97
C LYS A 209 24.94 17.96 -3.21
N LEU A 210 24.85 17.16 -2.16
CA LEU A 210 24.87 15.71 -2.27
C LEU A 210 23.64 15.23 -3.04
N ASN A 211 23.69 13.96 -3.49
CA ASN A 211 22.56 13.24 -4.07
C ASN A 211 21.98 13.87 -5.36
N PHE A 212 22.70 14.83 -5.96
CA PHE A 212 22.26 15.50 -7.18
C PHE A 212 22.25 14.55 -8.38
N GLY A 213 21.09 14.42 -9.02
CA GLY A 213 20.87 13.60 -10.20
C GLY A 213 19.73 14.15 -11.06
N VAL A 214 19.20 13.32 -11.95
CA VAL A 214 17.92 13.56 -12.64
C VAL A 214 16.99 12.48 -12.15
N VAL A 215 15.93 12.84 -11.42
CA VAL A 215 15.07 11.89 -10.71
C VAL A 215 14.53 10.81 -11.67
N ALA A 216 14.00 11.22 -12.82
CA ALA A 216 13.46 10.32 -13.86
C ALA A 216 14.48 9.31 -14.46
N ASP A 217 15.80 9.55 -14.34
CA ASP A 217 16.83 8.64 -14.85
C ASP A 217 17.18 7.52 -13.84
N VAL A 218 16.74 7.62 -12.57
CA VAL A 218 17.08 6.70 -11.46
C VAL A 218 15.84 6.31 -10.62
N PRO A 219 14.87 5.56 -11.19
CA PRO A 219 13.60 5.24 -10.53
C PRO A 219 13.76 4.42 -9.22
N ASN A 220 14.89 3.74 -9.03
CA ASN A 220 15.25 2.99 -7.83
C ASN A 220 15.60 3.89 -6.62
N LEU A 221 15.74 5.21 -6.81
CA LEU A 221 16.05 6.17 -5.75
C LEU A 221 14.84 7.06 -5.41
N ILE A 222 14.82 7.56 -4.19
CA ILE A 222 13.72 8.34 -3.60
C ILE A 222 13.98 9.84 -3.80
N ASP A 223 13.09 10.58 -4.48
CA ASP A 223 13.20 12.06 -4.48
C ASP A 223 12.83 12.62 -3.11
N ILE A 224 13.85 13.01 -2.34
CA ILE A 224 13.68 13.63 -1.02
C ILE A 224 12.86 14.93 -1.06
N ASN A 225 12.70 15.55 -2.23
CA ASN A 225 11.96 16.79 -2.40
C ASN A 225 10.50 16.63 -2.79
N TYR A 226 10.01 15.42 -3.09
CA TYR A 226 8.64 15.20 -3.60
C TYR A 226 7.56 15.81 -2.69
N ASN A 227 7.76 15.72 -1.37
CA ASN A 227 6.86 16.24 -0.34
C ASN A 227 7.52 17.35 0.52
N ASN A 228 8.32 18.21 -0.11
CA ASN A 228 9.08 19.29 0.56
C ASN A 228 8.23 20.39 1.24
N ASP A 229 6.93 20.49 0.94
CA ASP A 229 6.00 21.41 1.60
C ASP A 229 5.51 20.90 3.00
N GLN A 230 5.87 19.68 3.41
CA GLN A 230 5.45 19.06 4.68
C GLN A 230 6.26 19.59 5.87
N THR A 231 5.93 20.81 6.31
CA THR A 231 6.74 21.64 7.24
C THR A 231 6.94 21.15 8.68
N ASP A 232 6.33 20.04 9.10
CA ASP A 232 6.62 19.36 10.38
C ASP A 232 7.74 18.31 10.27
N GLY A 233 8.14 17.97 9.05
CA GLY A 233 9.31 17.15 8.73
C GLY A 233 9.00 15.69 8.40
N ASP A 234 7.77 15.22 8.64
CA ASP A 234 7.29 13.87 8.33
C ASP A 234 7.09 13.73 6.81
N ILE A 235 8.18 13.65 6.04
CA ILE A 235 8.11 13.78 4.58
C ILE A 235 7.61 12.53 3.86
N MET A 236 7.66 11.34 4.47
CA MET A 236 7.39 10.04 3.83
C MET A 236 6.13 9.37 4.39
N HIS A 237 6.08 9.19 5.71
CA HIS A 237 5.00 8.54 6.45
C HIS A 237 4.73 7.10 5.98
N VAL A 238 5.71 6.20 6.17
CA VAL A 238 5.47 4.75 6.12
C VAL A 238 4.41 4.39 7.18
N ASN A 239 3.46 3.54 6.81
CA ASN A 239 2.29 3.26 7.64
C ASN A 239 1.77 1.82 7.53
N GLY A 240 2.63 0.92 7.06
CA GLY A 240 2.33 -0.49 6.90
C GLY A 240 3.49 -1.21 6.22
N ILE A 241 3.84 -2.41 6.69
CA ILE A 241 4.89 -3.25 6.11
C ILE A 241 4.45 -4.71 6.03
N THR A 242 5.01 -5.46 5.08
CA THR A 242 4.84 -6.92 5.00
C THR A 242 6.10 -7.55 4.41
N LEU A 243 6.70 -8.48 5.15
CA LEU A 243 7.89 -9.21 4.69
C LEU A 243 7.51 -10.54 4.06
N ASP A 244 7.90 -10.73 2.80
CA ASP A 244 7.91 -12.04 2.15
C ASP A 244 9.17 -12.82 2.57
N GLU A 245 9.07 -13.57 3.68
CA GLU A 245 10.11 -14.49 4.17
C GLU A 245 10.44 -15.65 3.19
N THR A 246 9.75 -15.78 2.05
CA THR A 246 10.02 -16.81 1.03
C THR A 246 10.91 -16.28 -0.11
N ASN A 247 10.79 -14.99 -0.45
CA ASN A 247 11.55 -14.35 -1.52
C ASN A 247 12.51 -13.24 -1.05
N ASP A 248 12.61 -13.03 0.26
CA ASP A 248 13.41 -11.97 0.91
C ASP A 248 13.04 -10.54 0.44
N LEU A 249 11.74 -10.26 0.35
CA LEU A 249 11.21 -8.98 -0.16
C LEU A 249 10.33 -8.27 0.86
N LEU A 250 10.74 -7.06 1.28
CA LEU A 250 9.93 -6.23 2.15
C LEU A 250 9.11 -5.24 1.31
N TYR A 251 7.79 -5.29 1.48
CA TYR A 251 6.85 -4.32 0.91
C TYR A 251 6.47 -3.30 1.98
N MET A 252 6.41 -2.01 1.64
CA MET A 252 6.01 -0.93 2.56
C MET A 252 5.07 0.07 1.89
N THR A 253 3.99 0.47 2.57
CA THR A 253 3.12 1.57 2.10
C THR A 253 3.64 2.91 2.62
N VAL A 254 3.83 3.87 1.71
CA VAL A 254 4.38 5.21 1.99
C VAL A 254 3.28 6.24 1.74
N ASN A 255 2.64 6.72 2.80
CA ASN A 255 1.36 7.42 2.69
C ASN A 255 1.46 8.73 1.89
N PHE A 256 2.50 9.51 2.11
CA PHE A 256 2.60 10.85 1.52
C PHE A 256 3.18 10.83 0.11
N TYR A 257 3.89 9.75 -0.26
CA TYR A 257 4.24 9.45 -1.65
C TYR A 257 3.06 8.80 -2.38
N SER A 258 2.11 8.19 -1.67
CA SER A 258 1.03 7.38 -2.25
C SER A 258 1.55 6.22 -3.08
N GLU A 259 2.57 5.53 -2.57
CA GLU A 259 3.20 4.38 -3.22
C GLU A 259 3.26 3.16 -2.28
N VAL A 260 3.37 1.98 -2.88
CA VAL A 260 4.05 0.83 -2.27
C VAL A 260 5.49 0.83 -2.79
N TRP A 261 6.47 0.83 -1.89
CA TRP A 261 7.88 0.56 -2.21
C TRP A 261 8.25 -0.88 -1.86
N VAL A 262 9.28 -1.41 -2.51
CA VAL A 262 9.80 -2.75 -2.28
C VAL A 262 11.33 -2.72 -2.21
N ILE A 263 11.91 -3.37 -1.20
CA ILE A 263 13.38 -3.49 -1.00
C ILE A 263 13.83 -4.93 -0.76
N ASP A 264 15.12 -5.18 -1.01
CA ASP A 264 15.76 -6.50 -0.90
C ASP A 264 16.24 -6.79 0.54
N HIS A 265 15.49 -7.62 1.25
CA HIS A 265 15.79 -8.05 2.62
C HIS A 265 16.85 -9.16 2.68
N SER A 266 17.36 -9.65 1.53
CA SER A 266 18.42 -10.67 1.50
C SER A 266 19.83 -10.07 1.68
N THR A 267 19.90 -8.74 1.80
CA THR A 267 21.12 -7.95 2.06
C THR A 267 21.63 -8.16 3.49
N SER A 268 22.93 -7.91 3.74
CA SER A 268 23.36 -7.52 5.10
C SER A 268 23.17 -6.01 5.29
N THR A 269 23.19 -5.51 6.53
CA THR A 269 23.21 -4.06 6.81
C THR A 269 24.22 -3.29 5.95
N GLU A 270 25.43 -3.83 5.74
CA GLU A 270 26.46 -3.17 4.93
C GLU A 270 26.24 -3.26 3.41
N GLU A 271 25.36 -4.15 2.94
CA GLU A 271 24.87 -4.16 1.56
C GLU A 271 23.63 -3.28 1.40
N ALA A 272 22.74 -3.28 2.40
CA ALA A 272 21.53 -2.45 2.48
C ALA A 272 21.89 -0.96 2.39
N ALA A 273 22.86 -0.48 3.16
CA ALA A 273 23.36 0.91 3.10
C ALA A 273 24.15 1.26 1.81
N THR A 274 23.92 0.55 0.70
CA THR A 274 24.58 0.76 -0.61
C THR A 274 23.65 0.39 -1.76
N ASN A 275 24.08 0.71 -2.99
CA ASN A 275 23.42 0.28 -4.23
C ASN A 275 23.96 -1.04 -4.82
N THR A 276 24.59 -1.90 -4.00
CA THR A 276 25.14 -3.19 -4.46
C THR A 276 25.07 -4.28 -3.40
N GLY A 277 24.46 -5.41 -3.74
CA GLY A 277 24.29 -6.56 -2.84
C GLY A 277 22.89 -7.15 -2.95
N GLY A 278 22.58 -8.12 -2.10
CA GLY A 278 21.31 -8.85 -2.13
C GLY A 278 21.06 -9.70 -3.39
N ASN A 279 19.91 -10.34 -3.44
CA ASN A 279 19.42 -11.13 -4.56
C ASN A 279 19.28 -10.30 -5.85
N TYR A 280 18.86 -9.04 -5.73
CA TYR A 280 18.64 -8.11 -6.84
C TYR A 280 19.91 -7.41 -7.34
N ASN A 281 21.02 -7.52 -6.61
CA ASN A 281 22.28 -6.81 -6.88
C ASN A 281 22.16 -5.28 -6.78
N LEU A 282 21.09 -4.78 -6.14
CA LEU A 282 20.78 -3.37 -5.91
C LEU A 282 21.08 -2.89 -4.49
N GLY A 283 21.49 -3.77 -3.58
CA GLY A 283 21.63 -3.41 -2.16
C GLY A 283 20.27 -2.96 -1.59
N GLY A 284 20.22 -1.80 -0.94
CA GLY A 284 18.98 -1.20 -0.43
C GLY A 284 18.25 -0.27 -1.39
N ASP A 285 18.76 -0.01 -2.61
CA ASP A 285 18.01 0.77 -3.61
C ASP A 285 16.68 0.06 -3.93
N LEU A 286 15.60 0.83 -4.17
CA LEU A 286 14.26 0.27 -4.35
C LEU A 286 14.25 -0.73 -5.54
N VAL A 287 13.92 -1.99 -5.27
CA VAL A 287 13.82 -3.01 -6.34
C VAL A 287 12.55 -2.83 -7.16
N TYR A 288 11.51 -2.26 -6.54
CA TYR A 288 10.24 -1.91 -7.18
C TYR A 288 9.52 -0.80 -6.43
N ARG A 289 8.64 -0.08 -7.14
CA ARG A 289 7.73 0.94 -6.60
C ARG A 289 6.53 1.12 -7.51
N PHE A 290 5.35 1.39 -6.96
CA PHE A 290 4.14 1.65 -7.73
C PHE A 290 3.08 2.39 -6.92
N GLY A 291 2.12 3.03 -7.60
CA GLY A 291 0.97 3.73 -7.02
C GLY A 291 0.85 5.18 -7.52
N ASN A 292 1.99 5.85 -7.70
CA ASN A 292 2.08 7.27 -8.06
C ASN A 292 3.40 7.58 -8.79
N PRO A 293 3.50 7.35 -10.11
CA PRO A 293 4.73 7.54 -10.88
C PRO A 293 5.23 8.99 -10.94
N LEU A 294 4.44 9.97 -10.46
CA LEU A 294 4.83 11.36 -10.33
C LEU A 294 5.83 11.61 -9.18
N THR A 295 6.05 10.65 -8.28
CA THR A 295 7.05 10.76 -7.20
C THR A 295 8.50 10.53 -7.66
N TYR A 296 8.68 10.15 -8.93
CA TYR A 296 9.97 9.98 -9.56
C TYR A 296 10.00 10.45 -11.03
N ASP A 297 9.20 11.48 -11.34
CA ASP A 297 9.10 12.14 -12.66
C ASP A 297 8.83 11.18 -13.86
N ASN A 298 8.20 10.04 -13.60
CA ASN A 298 8.04 8.97 -14.57
C ASN A 298 6.64 8.96 -15.24
N VAL A 299 6.50 8.13 -16.27
CA VAL A 299 5.22 7.89 -16.96
C VAL A 299 4.44 6.75 -16.30
N GLY A 300 3.12 6.84 -16.36
CA GLY A 300 2.15 5.86 -15.86
C GLY A 300 0.87 6.57 -15.40
N GLU A 301 -0.09 5.85 -14.83
CA GLU A 301 -1.26 6.44 -14.19
C GLU A 301 -1.10 6.47 -12.66
N VAL A 302 -1.62 7.50 -12.00
CA VAL A 302 -1.65 7.55 -10.53
C VAL A 302 -2.83 6.71 -10.04
N THR A 303 -2.53 5.52 -9.52
CA THR A 303 -3.51 4.51 -9.11
C THR A 303 -3.89 4.62 -7.62
N MET A 304 -3.09 5.32 -6.83
CA MET A 304 -3.23 5.50 -5.37
C MET A 304 -3.22 6.98 -4.94
N ASN A 305 -3.87 7.29 -3.82
CA ASN A 305 -3.81 8.58 -3.13
C ASN A 305 -4.04 8.35 -1.63
N ARG A 306 -2.96 8.52 -0.84
CA ARG A 306 -2.81 8.07 0.55
C ARG A 306 -3.14 6.58 0.69
N VAL A 307 -2.12 5.74 0.67
CA VAL A 307 -2.26 4.27 0.78
C VAL A 307 -1.94 3.81 2.21
N HIS A 308 -2.54 2.69 2.64
CA HIS A 308 -2.24 1.97 3.90
C HIS A 308 -2.17 0.46 3.64
N TYR A 309 -1.28 -0.20 4.38
CA TYR A 309 -1.14 -1.64 4.61
C TYR A 309 -0.93 -2.52 3.35
N PRO A 310 0.30 -2.96 3.05
CA PRO A 310 0.62 -3.79 1.88
C PRO A 310 0.35 -5.28 2.14
N ASN A 311 -0.92 -5.69 2.12
CA ASN A 311 -1.31 -7.08 2.38
C ASN A 311 -0.98 -8.00 1.17
N LEU A 312 0.15 -8.72 1.27
CA LEU A 312 0.61 -9.70 0.28
C LEU A 312 -0.09 -11.06 0.45
N PHE A 313 -0.63 -11.62 -0.64
CA PHE A 313 -1.28 -12.93 -0.66
C PHE A 313 -1.16 -13.63 -2.04
N ASP A 314 -1.62 -14.89 -2.13
CA ASP A 314 -1.49 -15.77 -3.32
C ASP A 314 -0.04 -15.82 -3.91
N ASP A 315 0.99 -15.63 -3.08
CA ASP A 315 2.42 -15.47 -3.41
C ASP A 315 2.78 -14.29 -4.36
N ASN A 316 1.80 -13.63 -5.00
CA ASN A 316 2.06 -12.56 -5.97
C ASN A 316 0.95 -11.50 -6.14
N LYS A 317 0.09 -11.31 -5.15
CA LYS A 317 -0.95 -10.27 -5.18
C LYS A 317 -0.84 -9.34 -3.98
N MET A 318 -1.19 -8.08 -4.20
CA MET A 318 -1.14 -7.04 -3.19
C MET A 318 -2.52 -6.39 -3.02
N LEU A 319 -3.12 -6.51 -1.83
CA LEU A 319 -4.32 -5.78 -1.46
C LEU A 319 -3.94 -4.60 -0.57
N VAL A 320 -4.38 -3.39 -0.95
CA VAL A 320 -4.12 -2.15 -0.20
C VAL A 320 -5.40 -1.35 0.04
N PHE A 321 -5.41 -0.56 1.12
CA PHE A 321 -6.46 0.44 1.34
C PHE A 321 -6.01 1.80 0.80
N VAL A 322 -6.75 2.34 -0.18
CA VAL A 322 -6.49 3.66 -0.78
C VAL A 322 -7.48 4.66 -0.19
N ASN A 323 -7.02 5.52 0.72
CA ASN A 323 -7.86 6.41 1.52
C ASN A 323 -8.64 7.42 0.70
N ASN A 324 -8.06 7.95 -0.39
CA ASN A 324 -8.67 9.03 -1.17
C ASN A 324 -8.69 8.76 -2.68
N LYS A 325 -9.10 7.54 -3.06
CA LYS A 325 -9.22 7.11 -4.47
C LYS A 325 -10.10 8.04 -5.31
N TYR A 326 -11.23 8.49 -4.76
CA TYR A 326 -12.28 9.20 -5.51
C TYR A 326 -12.81 10.47 -4.82
N ASP A 327 -11.91 11.32 -4.29
CA ASP A 327 -12.20 12.63 -3.65
C ASP A 327 -13.22 12.57 -2.49
N ASN A 328 -12.72 12.24 -1.30
CA ASN A 328 -13.49 11.92 -0.09
C ASN A 328 -14.24 10.58 -0.18
N GLN A 329 -13.70 9.65 -0.95
CA GLN A 329 -14.13 8.25 -1.06
C GLN A 329 -12.90 7.34 -1.16
N SER A 330 -12.88 6.27 -0.36
CA SER A 330 -11.79 5.30 -0.30
C SER A 330 -12.08 4.08 -1.16
N ALA A 331 -11.05 3.29 -1.49
CA ALA A 331 -11.18 2.01 -2.17
C ALA A 331 -10.25 0.95 -1.57
N VAL A 332 -10.63 -0.32 -1.68
CA VAL A 332 -9.75 -1.47 -1.52
C VAL A 332 -9.32 -1.91 -2.92
N ALA A 333 -8.02 -1.98 -3.18
CA ALA A 333 -7.47 -2.26 -4.51
C ALA A 333 -6.55 -3.50 -4.48
N GLU A 334 -6.73 -4.42 -5.43
CA GLU A 334 -5.94 -5.65 -5.61
C GLU A 334 -5.09 -5.55 -6.88
N TYR A 335 -3.76 -5.58 -6.71
CA TYR A 335 -2.78 -5.50 -7.79
C TYR A 335 -2.10 -6.85 -8.02
N GLN A 336 -1.93 -7.22 -9.29
CA GLN A 336 -1.17 -8.39 -9.72
C GLN A 336 0.32 -8.03 -9.79
N LEU A 337 1.11 -8.52 -8.83
CA LEU A 337 2.56 -8.40 -8.84
C LEU A 337 3.17 -9.46 -9.77
N SER A 338 4.39 -9.21 -10.25
CA SER A 338 5.12 -10.10 -11.17
C SER A 338 6.63 -10.08 -10.92
N PRO A 339 7.11 -10.56 -9.75
CA PRO A 339 8.55 -10.70 -9.49
C PRO A 339 9.20 -11.73 -10.45
N PRO A 340 10.52 -11.63 -10.72
CA PRO A 340 11.45 -10.63 -10.21
C PRO A 340 11.21 -9.26 -10.85
N TYR A 341 11.30 -8.21 -10.03
CA TYR A 341 11.06 -6.83 -10.45
C TYR A 341 12.24 -6.21 -11.22
N GLU A 342 11.91 -5.26 -12.09
CA GLU A 342 12.83 -4.37 -12.80
C GLU A 342 12.13 -3.00 -12.94
N LEU A 343 12.75 -1.92 -12.47
CA LEU A 343 12.27 -0.55 -12.71
C LEU A 343 12.98 0.02 -13.92
N VAL A 344 12.22 0.55 -14.89
CA VAL A 344 12.80 1.13 -16.10
C VAL A 344 12.41 2.60 -16.26
N ALA A 345 13.43 3.46 -16.32
CA ALA A 345 13.31 4.89 -16.52
C ALA A 345 12.51 5.23 -17.80
N GLY A 346 11.51 6.10 -17.68
CA GLY A 346 10.68 6.55 -18.80
C GLY A 346 9.74 5.48 -19.38
N GLN A 347 9.46 4.41 -18.64
CA GLN A 347 8.44 3.41 -18.97
C GLN A 347 7.39 3.32 -17.86
N ASP A 348 6.20 2.86 -18.22
CA ASP A 348 5.14 2.60 -17.27
C ASP A 348 5.51 1.35 -16.47
N ASN A 349 5.76 1.53 -15.16
CA ASN A 349 6.18 0.47 -14.25
C ASN A 349 5.01 -0.03 -13.37
N GLU A 350 3.80 0.53 -13.49
CA GLU A 350 2.65 0.19 -12.63
C GLU A 350 2.17 -1.26 -12.87
N PRO A 351 1.79 -2.01 -11.82
CA PRO A 351 1.23 -3.36 -11.94
C PRO A 351 -0.26 -3.33 -12.34
N GLU A 352 -0.77 -4.46 -12.84
CA GLU A 352 -2.18 -4.57 -13.25
C GLU A 352 -3.11 -4.52 -12.02
N LEU A 353 -3.96 -3.50 -11.94
CA LEU A 353 -5.09 -3.43 -11.01
C LEU A 353 -6.15 -4.45 -11.47
N ILE A 354 -6.18 -5.62 -10.83
CA ILE A 354 -7.02 -6.76 -11.24
C ILE A 354 -8.40 -6.77 -10.57
N TRP A 355 -8.56 -6.13 -9.41
CA TRP A 355 -9.85 -5.95 -8.74
C TRP A 355 -9.86 -4.69 -7.87
N GLU A 356 -11.05 -4.11 -7.67
CA GLU A 356 -11.25 -2.99 -6.75
C GLU A 356 -12.66 -3.03 -6.14
N PHE A 357 -12.79 -2.59 -4.89
CA PHE A 357 -14.06 -2.31 -4.22
C PHE A 357 -14.09 -0.90 -3.64
N THR A 358 -15.21 -0.21 -3.85
CA THR A 358 -15.52 1.08 -3.22
C THR A 358 -17.03 1.20 -2.99
N ASP A 359 -17.43 1.99 -2.00
CA ASP A 359 -18.82 2.35 -1.70
C ASP A 359 -18.90 3.86 -1.44
N THR A 360 -20.05 4.50 -1.66
CA THR A 360 -20.22 5.94 -1.42
C THR A 360 -20.21 6.33 0.06
N ASP A 361 -20.50 5.39 0.96
CA ASP A 361 -20.37 5.59 2.41
C ASP A 361 -18.99 5.13 2.94
N LEU A 362 -18.11 4.58 2.09
CA LEU A 362 -16.75 4.17 2.44
C LEU A 362 -15.76 5.35 2.29
N TYR A 363 -15.48 6.04 3.40
CA TYR A 363 -14.37 6.99 3.48
C TYR A 363 -13.63 6.92 4.82
N SER A 364 -12.32 6.72 4.76
CA SER A 364 -11.38 6.97 5.85
C SER A 364 -10.20 7.77 5.32
N ASN A 365 -9.90 8.91 5.96
CA ASN A 365 -8.78 9.78 5.59
C ASN A 365 -7.40 9.24 6.03
N GLY A 366 -7.38 8.21 6.89
CA GLY A 366 -6.18 7.58 7.44
C GLY A 366 -6.46 6.85 8.76
N LEU A 367 -5.49 6.08 9.25
CA LEU A 367 -5.41 5.73 10.66
C LEU A 367 -4.79 6.92 11.45
N GLY A 368 -5.05 6.99 12.76
CA GLY A 368 -4.74 8.16 13.60
C GLY A 368 -3.31 8.22 14.15
#